data_AF-A0A849HA01-F1
#
_entry.id   AF-A0A849HA01-F1
#
_cell.length_a   1.000
_cell.length_b   1.000
_cell.length_c   1.000
_cell.angle_alpha   90.00
_cell.angle_beta   90.00
_cell.angle_gamma   90.00
#
_symmetry.space_group_name_H-M   'P 1'
#
loop_
_entity.id
_entity.type
_entity.pdbx_description
1 polymer ?
#
loop_
_entity_poly.entity_id
_entity_poly.type
_entity_poly.pdbx_seq_one_letter_code
_entity_poly.pdbx_strand_id
1 'polypeptide(L)' 'MTLIYQGITLIVVLLIMWHMLKERRLKEQIEAALVLLPLILRLLLIK' A
#
# COMPACT_ATOMS: atom_id res chain seq x y z
N MET A 1 11.78 -17.07 -2.54
CA MET A 1 11.11 -16.20 -3.54
C MET A 1 10.05 -15.29 -2.90
N THR A 2 9.24 -15.78 -1.95
CA THR A 2 8.22 -14.98 -1.23
C THR A 2 8.77 -13.87 -0.34
N LEU A 3 9.93 -14.04 0.31
CA LEU A 3 10.50 -13.03 1.23
C LEU A 3 10.90 -11.71 0.54
N ILE A 4 11.50 -11.79 -0.65
CA ILE A 4 11.87 -10.58 -1.43
C ILE A 4 10.60 -9.86 -1.88
N TYR A 5 9.59 -10.62 -2.32
CA TYR A 5 8.31 -10.06 -2.75
C TYR A 5 7.57 -9.41 -1.58
N GLN A 6 7.58 -10.03 -0.39
CA GLN A 6 7.04 -9.45 0.84
C GLN A 6 7.79 -8.19 1.25
N GLY A 7 9.13 -8.19 1.16
CA GLY A 7 9.95 -7.01 1.46
C GLY A 7 9.64 -5.82 0.55
N ILE A 8 9.53 -6.06 -0.76
CA ILE A 8 9.13 -5.02 -1.74
C ILE A 8 7.70 -4.53 -1.44
N THR A 9 6.77 -5.46 -1.17
CA THR A 9 5.38 -5.12 -0.84
C THR A 9 5.32 -4.22 0.41
N LEU A 10 6.10 -4.53 1.45
CA LEU A 10 6.19 -3.74 2.68
C LEU A 10 6.71 -2.32 2.42
N ILE A 11 7.77 -2.19 1.61
CA ILE A 11 8.33 -0.89 1.24
C ILE A 11 7.29 -0.06 0.49
N VAL A 12 6.58 -0.65 -0.47
CA VAL A 12 5.54 0.04 -1.23
C VAL A 12 4.39 0.49 -0.32
N VAL A 13 3.92 -0.35 0.59
CA VAL A 13 2.88 0.01 1.59
C VAL A 13 3.32 1.22 2.42
N LEU A 14 4.55 1.21 2.95
CA LEU A 14 5.08 2.32 3.74
C LEU A 14 5.17 3.62 2.93
N LEU A 15 5.61 3.53 1.66
CA LEU A 15 5.72 4.70 0.78
C LEU A 15 4.35 5.34 0.50
N ILE A 16 3.34 4.50 0.20
CA ILE A 16 1.99 4.98 -0.05
C ILE A 16 1.40 5.58 1.22
N MET A 17 1.61 4.94 2.39
CA MET A 17 1.11 5.45 3.67
C MET A 17 1.75 6.80 4.02
N TRP A 18 3.06 6.96 3.79
CA TRP A 18 3.76 8.23 3.94
C TRP A 18 3.22 9.30 2.98
N HIS A 19 2.97 8.93 1.72
CA HIS A 19 2.37 9.81 0.73
C HIS A 19 0.98 10.28 1.16
N MET A 20 0.12 9.37 1.64
CA MET A 20 -1.22 9.71 2.13
C MET A 20 -1.21 10.64 3.34
N LEU A 21 -0.24 10.50 4.25
CA LEU A 21 -0.09 11.40 5.40
C LEU A 21 0.37 12.80 5.01
N LYS A 22 1.16 12.92 3.94
CA LYS A 22 1.67 14.20 3.44
C LYS A 22 0.65 14.93 2.58
N GLU A 23 -0.13 14.19 1.80
CA GLU A 23 -1.05 14.74 0.82
C GLU A 23 -2.37 15.19 1.46
N ARG A 24 -2.84 16.40 1.14
CA ARG A 24 -4.08 16.97 1.70
C ARG A 24 -5.29 16.79 0.78
N ARG A 25 -5.06 16.36 -0.46
CA ARG A 25 -6.12 16.19 -1.47
C ARG A 25 -6.82 14.85 -1.27
N LEU A 26 -8.10 14.90 -0.90
CA LEU A 26 -8.94 13.71 -0.69
C LEU A 26 -8.98 12.78 -1.92
N LYS A 27 -8.95 13.32 -3.14
CA LYS A 27 -8.91 12.50 -4.36
C LYS A 27 -7.66 11.62 -4.44
N GLU A 28 -6.50 12.22 -4.19
CA GLU A 28 -5.20 11.52 -4.25
C GLU A 28 -5.07 10.53 -3.08
N GLN A 29 -5.67 10.82 -1.93
CA GLN A 29 -5.80 9.86 -0.82
C GLN A 29 -6.68 8.66 -1.20
N ILE A 30 -7.80 8.87 -1.88
CA ILE A 30 -8.69 7.78 -2.32
C ILE A 30 -7.99 6.89 -3.34
N GLU A 31 -7.28 7.47 -4.32
CA GLU A 31 -6.51 6.72 -5.31
C GLU A 31 -5.38 5.90 -4.64
N ALA A 32 -4.66 6.50 -3.70
CA ALA A 32 -3.63 5.83 -2.92
C ALA A 32 -4.20 4.68 -2.07
N ALA A 33 -5.34 4.89 -1.42
CA ALA A 33 -6.05 3.85 -0.66
C ALA A 33 -6.51 2.69 -1.57
N LEU A 34 -6.97 2.98 -2.78
CA LEU A 34 -7.42 1.98 -3.75
C LEU A 34 -6.29 1.02 -4.17
N VAL A 35 -5.05 1.50 -4.18
CA VAL A 35 -3.84 0.70 -4.45
C VAL A 35 -3.34 0.01 -3.18
N LEU A 36 -3.45 0.66 -2.02
CA LEU A 36 -3.08 0.09 -0.71
C LEU A 36 -3.98 -1.11 -0.33
N LEU A 37 -5.27 -1.03 -0.60
CA LEU A 37 -6.26 -2.05 -0.26
C LEU A 37 -5.89 -3.45 -0.80
N PRO A 38 -5.67 -3.67 -2.11
CA PRO A 38 -5.27 -4.98 -2.63
C PRO A 38 -3.87 -5.40 -2.19
N LEU A 39 -2.94 -4.47 -1.92
CA LEU A 39 -1.63 -4.80 -1.37
C LEU A 39 -1.75 -5.38 0.05
N ILE A 40 -2.58 -4.74 0.89
CA ILE A 40 -2.85 -5.22 2.25
C ILE A 40 -3.60 -6.55 2.20
N LEU A 41 -4.60 -6.70 1.33
CA LEU A 41 -5.33 -7.95 1.16
C LEU A 41 -4.41 -9.10 0.74
N ARG A 42 -3.45 -8.85 -0.18
CA ARG A 42 -2.41 -9.82 -0.54
C ARG A 42 -1.48 -10.16 0.61
N LEU A 43 -1.12 -9.17 1.43
CA LEU A 43 -0.28 -9.35 2.62
C LEU A 43 -0.99 -10.18 3.69
N LEU A 44 -2.28 -9.91 3.91
CA LEU A 44 -3.16 -10.63 4.83
C LEU A 44 -3.61 -11.99 4.28
N LEU A 45 -3.22 -12.35 3.05
CA LEU A 45 -3.44 -13.67 2.48
C LEU A 45 -4.92 -14.05 2.38
N ILE A 46 -5.80 -13.05 2.23
CA ILE A 46 -7.21 -13.27 1.87
C ILE A 46 -7.21 -13.67 0.39
N LYS A 47 -7.46 -14.95 0.11
CA LYS A 47 -7.69 -15.46 -1.24
C LYS A 47 -9.04 -15.02 -1.78
#